data_AF-A0A376W5N9-F1
#
_entry.id   AF-A0A376W5N9-F1
#
_cell.length_a   1.000
_cell.length_b   1.000
_cell.length_c   1.000
_cell.angle_alpha   90.00
_cell.angle_beta   90.00
_cell.angle_gamma   90.00
#
_symmetry.space_group_name_H-M   'P 1'
#
loop_
_entity.id
_entity.type
_entity.pdbx_description
1 polymer ?
#
loop_
_entity_poly.entity_id
_entity_poly.type
_entity_poly.pdbx_seq_one_letter_code
_entity_poly.pdbx_strand_id
1 'polypeptide(L)'
;MLGLAESGHWDKVADMVANFAHEIDTYGHIPNGNRSYYLSRSQPPFFALMVELLAQHEGDAALKQYLPQMQKEYAYWMDGVENLQAGQQEKRVVKLQDGTLLNRYWDDRDTPRPESWVEDIATAKSNPNRPATEIYRDLRSAAASGWDFSSRWMDNPQQLNTLRTTSIVPVDLNSLMFKMEKILSRASKAAGDNAMANQYETLANARQKGIEKYLWNDQQGWYADYDLKSHKVRNQLTAAALFPLYVNAAAKDRASKMATATKNTSAATRRPEHHVGEKWATMGCAKRLGTVAVGRDRRITKLRAKRGSDGH
;
A
#
# COMPACT_ATOMS: atom_id res chain seq x y z
N MET A 1 0.93 9.76 -14.17
CA MET A 1 2.22 10.40 -13.85
C MET A 1 3.40 9.71 -14.53
N LEU A 2 3.76 8.44 -14.26
CA LEU A 2 4.91 7.79 -14.95
C LEU A 2 4.88 7.89 -16.49
N GLY A 3 3.72 7.66 -17.12
CA GLY A 3 3.58 7.83 -18.57
C GLY A 3 3.69 9.29 -19.04
N LEU A 4 3.24 10.25 -18.23
CA LEU A 4 3.39 11.69 -18.53
C LEU A 4 4.86 12.11 -18.45
N ALA A 5 5.58 11.65 -17.43
CA ALA A 5 7.01 11.87 -17.29
C ALA A 5 7.79 11.26 -18.47
N GLU A 6 7.43 10.05 -18.89
CA GLU A 6 8.08 9.36 -20.00
C GLU A 6 7.87 10.09 -21.33
N SER A 7 6.68 10.66 -21.56
CA SER A 7 6.39 11.49 -22.74
C SER A 7 6.73 12.97 -22.56
N GLY A 8 7.53 13.34 -21.53
CA GLY A 8 8.08 14.68 -21.35
C GLY A 8 7.13 15.74 -20.77
N HIS A 9 5.91 15.38 -20.39
CA HIS A 9 4.92 16.29 -19.77
C HIS A 9 5.16 16.47 -18.27
N TRP A 10 6.33 16.99 -17.90
CA TRP A 10 6.70 17.26 -16.50
C TRP A 10 5.87 18.37 -15.86
N ASP A 11 5.36 19.31 -16.66
CA ASP A 11 4.33 20.29 -16.26
C ASP A 11 3.14 19.57 -15.60
N LYS A 12 2.61 18.52 -16.25
CA LYS A 12 1.45 17.77 -15.75
C LYS A 12 1.78 16.88 -14.58
N VAL A 13 3.03 16.44 -14.46
CA VAL A 13 3.49 15.72 -13.26
C VAL A 13 3.50 16.67 -12.08
N ALA A 14 4.05 17.88 -12.24
CA ALA A 14 4.06 18.92 -11.22
C ALA A 14 2.63 19.34 -10.82
N ASP A 15 1.74 19.58 -11.78
CA ASP A 15 0.33 19.91 -11.53
C ASP A 15 -0.38 18.83 -10.69
N MET A 16 -0.12 17.55 -10.99
CA MET A 16 -0.71 16.44 -10.22
C MET A 16 -0.16 16.38 -8.79
N VAL A 17 1.14 16.59 -8.58
CA VAL A 17 1.71 16.66 -7.22
C VAL A 17 1.10 17.85 -6.46
N ALA A 18 0.96 19.01 -7.10
CA ALA A 18 0.35 20.19 -6.51
C ALA A 18 -1.11 19.96 -6.12
N ASN A 19 -1.90 19.30 -6.98
CA ASN A 19 -3.28 18.93 -6.68
C ASN A 19 -3.39 18.03 -5.44
N PHE A 20 -2.57 16.98 -5.35
CA PHE A 20 -2.57 16.09 -4.19
C PHE A 20 -2.05 16.77 -2.92
N ALA A 21 -1.06 17.64 -3.03
CA ALA A 21 -0.59 18.47 -1.92
C ALA A 21 -1.71 19.36 -1.38
N HIS A 22 -2.49 19.98 -2.28
CA HIS A 22 -3.66 20.78 -1.91
C HIS A 22 -4.74 19.95 -1.20
N GLU A 23 -5.02 18.73 -1.66
CA GLU A 23 -5.96 17.82 -0.98
C GLU A 23 -5.48 17.45 0.43
N ILE A 24 -4.19 17.17 0.61
CA ILE A 24 -3.59 16.90 1.92
C ILE A 24 -3.73 18.12 2.84
N ASP A 25 -3.48 19.31 2.34
CA ASP A 25 -3.62 20.53 3.15
C ASP A 25 -5.07 20.87 3.50
N THR A 26 -6.01 20.55 2.60
CA THR A 26 -7.43 20.90 2.75
C THR A 26 -8.20 19.88 3.59
N TYR A 27 -7.95 18.59 3.38
CA TYR A 27 -8.72 17.49 3.98
C TYR A 27 -7.91 16.64 4.97
N GLY A 28 -6.64 16.97 5.17
CA GLY A 28 -5.71 16.21 6.02
C GLY A 28 -5.19 14.92 5.38
N HIS A 29 -5.70 14.52 4.22
CA HIS A 29 -5.33 13.33 3.47
C HIS A 29 -5.77 13.44 2.00
N ILE A 30 -5.24 12.57 1.14
CA ILE A 30 -5.74 12.42 -0.24
C ILE A 30 -7.00 11.55 -0.20
N PRO A 31 -8.20 12.07 -0.53
CA PRO A 31 -9.39 11.24 -0.61
C PRO A 31 -9.29 10.24 -1.76
N ASN A 32 -10.10 9.19 -1.74
CA ASN A 32 -10.14 8.16 -2.81
C ASN A 32 -10.33 8.76 -4.22
N GLY A 33 -11.01 9.89 -4.30
CA GLY A 33 -11.04 10.82 -5.42
C GLY A 33 -11.66 12.15 -4.98
N ASN A 34 -11.64 13.17 -5.82
CA ASN A 34 -12.14 14.52 -5.52
C ASN A 34 -13.68 14.63 -5.56
N ARG A 35 -14.37 13.82 -4.75
CA ARG A 35 -15.82 13.80 -4.55
C ARG A 35 -16.14 13.76 -3.06
N SER A 36 -17.19 14.44 -2.63
CA SER A 36 -17.54 14.56 -1.21
C SER A 36 -17.73 13.19 -0.51
N TYR A 37 -18.31 12.21 -1.20
CA TYR A 37 -18.53 10.86 -0.67
C TYR A 37 -17.25 10.03 -0.51
N TYR A 38 -16.09 10.54 -0.96
CA TYR A 38 -14.78 9.93 -0.76
C TYR A 38 -13.96 10.55 0.37
N LEU A 39 -14.40 11.66 0.98
CA LEU A 39 -13.68 12.30 2.11
C LEU A 39 -13.55 11.41 3.36
N SER A 40 -14.28 10.29 3.43
CA SER A 40 -14.19 9.36 4.55
C SER A 40 -13.04 8.36 4.43
N ARG A 41 -12.30 8.35 3.33
CA ARG A 41 -11.21 7.40 3.09
C ARG A 41 -10.19 7.89 2.07
N SER A 42 -8.99 7.36 2.19
CA SER A 42 -7.93 7.52 1.19
C SER A 42 -7.92 6.39 0.15
N GLN A 43 -6.78 6.23 -0.51
CA GLN A 43 -6.38 5.13 -1.40
C GLN A 43 -4.94 4.69 -1.07
N PRO A 44 -4.36 3.67 -1.72
CA PRO A 44 -2.95 3.30 -1.49
C PRO A 44 -2.00 4.51 -1.59
N PRO A 45 -1.14 4.76 -0.57
CA PRO A 45 -0.46 6.04 -0.44
C PRO A 45 0.75 6.17 -1.36
N PHE A 46 0.54 6.74 -2.54
CA PHE A 46 1.58 6.95 -3.55
C PHE A 46 2.16 8.36 -3.57
N PHE A 47 1.66 9.32 -2.80
CA PHE A 47 2.09 10.72 -2.89
C PHE A 47 3.59 10.91 -2.68
N ALA A 48 4.19 10.28 -1.65
CA ALA A 48 5.64 10.32 -1.48
C ALA A 48 6.40 9.81 -2.72
N LEU A 49 5.90 8.78 -3.39
CA LEU A 49 6.49 8.27 -4.64
C LEU A 49 6.25 9.21 -5.83
N MET A 50 5.15 9.96 -5.84
CA MET A 50 4.87 11.01 -6.82
C MET A 50 5.85 12.17 -6.67
N VAL A 51 6.15 12.59 -5.44
CA VAL A 51 7.19 13.59 -5.14
C VAL A 51 8.57 13.04 -5.52
N GLU A 52 8.90 11.78 -5.21
CA GLU A 52 10.16 11.15 -5.64
C GLU A 52 10.29 11.07 -7.16
N LEU A 53 9.17 10.88 -7.90
CA LEU A 53 9.16 10.96 -9.36
C LEU A 53 9.46 12.38 -9.84
N LEU A 54 8.78 13.39 -9.30
CA LEU A 54 9.02 14.79 -9.66
C LEU A 54 10.47 15.22 -9.37
N ALA A 55 11.03 14.75 -8.26
CA ALA A 55 12.44 14.98 -7.89
C ALA A 55 13.45 14.39 -8.87
N GLN A 56 13.06 13.48 -9.78
CA GLN A 56 13.95 13.03 -10.87
C GLN A 56 14.16 14.12 -11.92
N HIS A 57 13.23 15.09 -12.02
CA HIS A 57 13.29 16.23 -12.92
C HIS A 57 13.76 17.50 -12.20
N GLU A 58 13.25 17.75 -11.00
CA GLU A 58 13.50 19.01 -10.25
C GLU A 58 14.58 18.87 -9.15
N GLY A 59 15.15 17.67 -8.99
CA GLY A 59 16.11 17.37 -7.93
C GLY A 59 15.47 17.40 -6.54
N ASP A 60 16.32 17.55 -5.53
CA ASP A 60 15.89 17.54 -4.13
C ASP A 60 15.04 18.78 -3.74
N ALA A 61 14.88 19.76 -4.63
CA ALA A 61 13.98 20.90 -4.42
C ALA A 61 12.53 20.43 -4.25
N ALA A 62 12.05 19.50 -5.08
CA ALA A 62 10.70 18.94 -4.96
C ALA A 62 10.49 18.19 -3.63
N LEU A 63 11.50 17.44 -3.17
CA LEU A 63 11.44 16.74 -1.87
C LEU A 63 11.29 17.71 -0.71
N LYS A 64 12.06 18.81 -0.71
CA LYS A 64 11.97 19.84 0.32
C LYS A 64 10.63 20.57 0.28
N GLN A 65 10.18 20.94 -0.93
CA GLN A 65 8.94 21.67 -1.15
C GLN A 65 7.74 20.93 -0.59
N TYR A 66 7.64 19.62 -0.84
CA TYR A 66 6.49 18.81 -0.45
C TYR A 66 6.70 18.00 0.85
N LEU A 67 7.82 18.22 1.57
CA LEU A 67 8.06 17.58 2.86
C LEU A 67 6.90 17.81 3.85
N PRO A 68 6.34 19.03 4.00
CA PRO A 68 5.23 19.25 4.93
C PRO A 68 4.00 18.40 4.62
N GLN A 69 3.63 18.24 3.34
CA GLN A 69 2.48 17.43 2.95
C GLN A 69 2.75 15.94 3.09
N MET A 70 3.98 15.46 2.79
CA MET A 70 4.35 14.07 3.08
C MET A 70 4.27 13.75 4.58
N GLN A 71 4.68 14.68 5.44
CA GLN A 71 4.57 14.53 6.90
C GLN A 71 3.10 14.51 7.35
N LYS A 72 2.26 15.40 6.79
CA LYS A 72 0.83 15.46 7.09
C LYS A 72 0.10 14.18 6.65
N GLU A 73 0.40 13.65 5.46
CA GLU A 73 -0.15 12.37 5.01
C GLU A 73 0.30 11.21 5.93
N TYR A 74 1.57 11.18 6.34
CA TYR A 74 2.05 10.19 7.31
C TYR A 74 1.31 10.28 8.64
N ALA A 75 1.06 11.51 9.13
CA ALA A 75 0.27 11.73 10.33
C ALA A 75 -1.17 11.20 10.20
N TYR A 76 -1.81 11.34 9.03
CA TYR A 76 -3.13 10.73 8.77
C TYR A 76 -3.09 9.19 8.87
N TRP A 77 -2.07 8.55 8.30
CA TRP A 77 -1.93 7.09 8.36
C TRP A 77 -1.61 6.60 9.77
N MET A 78 -0.86 7.38 10.55
CA MET A 78 -0.44 7.05 11.92
C MET A 78 -1.37 7.61 13.00
N ASP A 79 -2.46 8.28 12.62
CA ASP A 79 -3.46 8.81 13.54
C ASP A 79 -4.06 7.69 14.41
N GLY A 80 -4.00 7.88 15.73
CA GLY A 80 -4.37 6.89 16.74
C GLY A 80 -3.19 6.19 17.43
N VAL A 81 -1.95 6.37 16.98
CA VAL A 81 -0.79 5.62 17.52
C VAL A 81 -0.41 5.98 18.97
N GLU A 82 -0.60 7.24 19.39
CA GLU A 82 -0.04 7.79 20.64
C GLU A 82 -0.46 7.02 21.90
N ASN A 83 -1.73 6.58 21.96
CA ASN A 83 -2.28 5.86 23.11
C ASN A 83 -2.58 4.38 22.81
N LEU A 84 -2.16 3.88 21.64
CA LEU A 84 -2.48 2.53 21.19
C LEU A 84 -1.67 1.49 21.97
N GLN A 85 -2.37 0.55 22.61
CA GLN A 85 -1.75 -0.55 23.33
C GLN A 85 -1.50 -1.75 22.42
N ALA A 86 -0.61 -2.65 22.85
CA ALA A 86 -0.34 -3.88 22.10
C ALA A 86 -1.61 -4.73 21.95
N GLY A 87 -1.84 -5.28 20.76
CA GLY A 87 -3.05 -6.03 20.40
C GLY A 87 -4.25 -5.17 19.99
N GLN A 88 -4.11 -3.83 19.98
CA GLN A 88 -5.19 -2.93 19.60
C GLN A 88 -5.07 -2.40 18.15
N GLN A 89 -6.18 -1.87 17.66
CA GLN A 89 -6.25 -1.15 16.39
C GLN A 89 -7.04 0.13 16.61
N GLU A 90 -6.57 1.23 16.03
CA GLU A 90 -7.27 2.51 16.01
C GLU A 90 -7.17 3.06 14.60
N LYS A 91 -8.32 3.30 13.96
CA LYS A 91 -8.41 3.73 12.56
C LYS A 91 -7.54 2.87 11.64
N ARG A 92 -6.50 3.47 11.05
CA ARG A 92 -5.55 2.89 10.08
C ARG A 92 -4.33 2.28 10.75
N VAL A 93 -4.20 2.34 12.07
CA VAL A 93 -3.05 1.84 12.83
C VAL A 93 -3.41 0.52 13.51
N VAL A 94 -2.47 -0.41 13.46
CA VAL A 94 -2.53 -1.70 14.15
C VAL A 94 -1.24 -1.84 14.95
N LYS A 95 -1.38 -2.09 16.26
CA LYS A 95 -0.25 -2.46 17.12
C LYS A 95 -0.41 -3.92 17.49
N LEU A 96 0.47 -4.77 16.96
CA LEU A 96 0.46 -6.21 17.25
C LEU A 96 0.83 -6.49 18.71
N GLN A 97 0.62 -7.73 19.14
CA GLN A 97 0.83 -8.14 20.54
C GLN A 97 2.27 -7.90 21.03
N ASP A 98 3.26 -7.94 20.15
CA ASP A 98 4.67 -7.68 20.48
C ASP A 98 5.05 -6.19 20.37
N GLY A 99 4.09 -5.30 20.13
CA GLY A 99 4.30 -3.88 19.94
C GLY A 99 4.62 -3.45 18.51
N THR A 100 4.74 -4.38 17.55
CA THR A 100 4.96 -4.04 16.14
C THR A 100 3.84 -3.16 15.60
N LEU A 101 4.20 -2.00 15.04
CA LEU A 101 3.27 -1.07 14.41
C LEU A 101 3.19 -1.31 12.90
N LEU A 102 1.97 -1.52 12.41
CA LEU A 102 1.63 -1.65 11.00
C LEU A 102 0.35 -0.85 10.71
N ASN A 103 -0.02 -0.75 9.44
CA ASN A 103 -1.24 -0.09 9.01
C ASN A 103 -2.24 -1.06 8.37
N ARG A 104 -3.52 -0.69 8.46
CA ARG A 104 -4.63 -1.32 7.74
C ARG A 104 -5.41 -0.28 6.95
N TYR A 105 -6.14 -0.72 5.92
CA TYR A 105 -7.13 0.15 5.28
C TYR A 105 -8.34 0.30 6.20
N TRP A 106 -8.87 1.52 6.25
CA TRP A 106 -9.98 1.92 7.09
C TRP A 106 -10.68 3.13 6.46
N ASP A 107 -12.01 3.07 6.36
CA ASP A 107 -12.87 4.22 6.07
C ASP A 107 -13.51 4.69 7.37
N ASP A 108 -13.65 5.99 7.56
CA ASP A 108 -14.17 6.61 8.79
C ASP A 108 -15.70 6.50 8.94
N ARG A 109 -16.42 6.01 7.93
CA ARG A 109 -17.86 5.71 7.96
C ARG A 109 -18.16 4.21 7.91
N ASP A 110 -19.29 3.82 8.51
CA ASP A 110 -19.87 2.47 8.51
C ASP A 110 -21.31 2.45 7.97
N THR A 111 -21.58 3.30 6.97
CA THR A 111 -22.87 3.37 6.26
C THR A 111 -22.71 2.85 4.83
N PRO A 112 -23.77 2.54 4.08
CA PRO A 112 -23.61 2.19 2.66
C PRO A 112 -22.88 3.29 1.88
N ARG A 113 -22.10 2.92 0.86
CA ARG A 113 -21.42 3.87 -0.03
C ARG A 113 -22.44 4.61 -0.89
N PRO A 114 -22.44 5.96 -0.94
CA PRO A 114 -23.39 6.71 -1.78
C PRO A 114 -23.34 6.30 -3.25
N GLU A 115 -22.15 6.00 -3.77
CA GLU A 115 -21.91 5.57 -5.15
C GLU A 115 -22.24 4.10 -5.44
N SER A 116 -22.63 3.32 -4.42
CA SER A 116 -23.00 1.89 -4.53
C SER A 116 -24.02 1.52 -3.46
N TRP A 117 -25.02 2.39 -3.27
CA TRP A 117 -25.91 2.37 -2.11
C TRP A 117 -26.74 1.09 -2.04
N VAL A 118 -27.34 0.69 -3.16
CA VAL A 118 -28.22 -0.48 -3.23
C VAL A 118 -27.44 -1.78 -3.13
N GLU A 119 -26.24 -1.83 -3.72
CA GLU A 119 -25.35 -2.99 -3.68
C GLU A 119 -24.85 -3.25 -2.26
N ASP A 120 -24.44 -2.21 -1.53
CA ASP A 120 -23.95 -2.34 -0.16
C ASP A 120 -25.09 -2.80 0.77
N ILE A 121 -26.29 -2.21 0.66
CA ILE A 121 -27.46 -2.65 1.44
C ILE A 121 -27.80 -4.11 1.16
N ALA A 122 -27.83 -4.52 -0.11
CA ALA A 122 -28.11 -5.90 -0.49
C ALA A 122 -27.05 -6.86 0.06
N THR A 123 -25.77 -6.48 0.00
CA THR A 123 -24.65 -7.25 0.54
C THR A 123 -24.81 -7.46 2.04
N ALA A 124 -25.06 -6.39 2.81
CA ALA A 124 -25.26 -6.50 4.24
C ALA A 124 -26.49 -7.33 4.60
N LYS A 125 -27.62 -7.13 3.90
CA LYS A 125 -28.86 -7.90 4.10
C LYS A 125 -28.67 -9.40 3.85
N SER A 126 -27.77 -9.77 2.94
CA SER A 126 -27.49 -11.18 2.61
C SER A 126 -26.70 -11.94 3.69
N ASN A 127 -26.20 -11.27 4.74
CA ASN A 127 -25.50 -11.89 5.85
C ASN A 127 -25.98 -11.34 7.21
N PRO A 128 -27.13 -11.80 7.72
CA PRO A 128 -27.69 -11.33 8.98
C PRO A 128 -26.86 -11.73 10.21
N ASN A 129 -25.87 -12.62 10.06
CA ASN A 129 -25.00 -13.07 11.15
C ASN A 129 -23.88 -12.07 11.48
N ARG A 130 -23.75 -10.99 10.72
CA ARG A 130 -22.80 -9.91 10.97
C ARG A 130 -23.54 -8.58 11.08
N PRO A 131 -23.14 -7.69 12.00
CA PRO A 131 -23.68 -6.33 12.02
C PRO A 131 -23.49 -5.65 10.66
N ALA A 132 -24.56 -5.03 10.15
CA ALA A 132 -24.52 -4.37 8.85
C ALA A 132 -23.43 -3.29 8.78
N THR A 133 -23.21 -2.56 9.88
CA THR A 133 -22.16 -1.55 10.03
C THR A 133 -20.75 -2.11 9.84
N GLU A 134 -20.47 -3.33 10.31
CA GLU A 134 -19.19 -3.99 10.06
C GLU A 134 -19.00 -4.33 8.58
N ILE A 135 -20.05 -4.87 7.93
CA ILE A 135 -20.01 -5.16 6.50
C ILE A 135 -19.79 -3.86 5.71
N TYR A 136 -20.50 -2.78 6.03
CA TYR A 136 -20.33 -1.48 5.38
C TYR A 136 -18.92 -0.91 5.58
N ARG A 137 -18.36 -1.01 6.79
CA ARG A 137 -16.99 -0.59 7.09
C ARG A 137 -15.99 -1.38 6.25
N ASP A 138 -16.16 -2.69 6.13
CA ASP A 138 -15.25 -3.54 5.35
C ASP A 138 -15.37 -3.32 3.84
N LEU A 139 -16.58 -3.07 3.32
CA LEU A 139 -16.82 -2.69 1.91
C LEU A 139 -16.11 -1.38 1.56
N ARG A 140 -16.28 -0.37 2.41
CA ARG A 140 -15.61 0.92 2.25
C ARG A 140 -14.09 0.82 2.37
N SER A 141 -13.61 0.03 3.33
CA SER A 141 -12.18 -0.17 3.52
C SER A 141 -11.55 -0.97 2.37
N ALA A 142 -12.30 -1.88 1.73
CA ALA A 142 -11.87 -2.50 0.48
C ALA A 142 -11.77 -1.47 -0.65
N ALA A 143 -12.70 -0.51 -0.75
CA ALA A 143 -12.57 0.60 -1.69
C ALA A 143 -11.37 1.51 -1.36
N ALA A 144 -11.07 1.73 -0.07
CA ALA A 144 -9.86 2.42 0.37
C ALA A 144 -8.56 1.67 -0.01
N SER A 145 -8.63 0.35 -0.18
CA SER A 145 -7.49 -0.44 -0.63
C SER A 145 -7.22 -0.31 -2.14
N GLY A 146 -8.20 0.14 -2.93
CA GLY A 146 -8.17 0.08 -4.39
C GLY A 146 -8.44 -1.33 -4.98
N TRP A 147 -8.74 -2.31 -4.13
CA TRP A 147 -9.08 -3.69 -4.49
C TRP A 147 -10.55 -4.02 -4.15
N ASP A 148 -11.47 -3.17 -4.58
CA ASP A 148 -12.92 -3.37 -4.49
C ASP A 148 -13.48 -4.12 -5.73
N PHE A 149 -13.90 -5.38 -5.64
CA PHE A 149 -13.68 -6.33 -4.55
C PHE A 149 -12.75 -7.47 -4.98
N SER A 150 -12.30 -8.23 -4.00
CA SER A 150 -11.32 -9.30 -4.17
C SER A 150 -11.50 -10.37 -3.10
N SER A 151 -11.38 -11.63 -3.50
CA SER A 151 -11.24 -12.79 -2.60
C SER A 151 -10.16 -12.61 -1.53
N ARG A 152 -9.15 -11.76 -1.78
CA ARG A 152 -8.11 -11.35 -0.81
C ARG A 152 -8.69 -10.99 0.56
N TRP A 153 -9.86 -10.33 0.57
CA TRP A 153 -10.49 -9.81 1.78
C TRP A 153 -11.56 -10.75 2.37
N MET A 154 -11.89 -11.86 1.71
CA MET A 154 -13.05 -12.68 2.01
C MET A 154 -12.68 -13.96 2.76
N ASP A 155 -13.57 -14.41 3.64
CA ASP A 155 -13.51 -15.78 4.19
C ASP A 155 -14.03 -16.80 3.18
N ASN A 156 -15.08 -16.44 2.43
CA ASN A 156 -15.60 -17.22 1.31
C ASN A 156 -15.44 -16.42 0.00
N PRO A 157 -14.59 -16.83 -0.94
CA PRO A 157 -14.30 -16.09 -2.17
C PRO A 157 -15.51 -16.00 -3.13
N GLN A 158 -16.59 -16.75 -2.89
CA GLN A 158 -17.82 -16.65 -3.68
C GLN A 158 -18.89 -15.76 -3.02
N GLN A 159 -18.60 -15.18 -1.84
CA GLN A 159 -19.58 -14.42 -1.06
C GLN A 159 -18.96 -13.12 -0.55
N LEU A 160 -19.23 -12.02 -1.25
CA LEU A 160 -18.77 -10.68 -0.89
C LEU A 160 -19.11 -10.30 0.56
N ASN A 161 -20.28 -10.71 1.06
CA ASN A 161 -20.73 -10.44 2.43
C ASN A 161 -19.85 -11.06 3.55
N THR A 162 -18.85 -11.87 3.18
CA THR A 162 -17.83 -12.44 4.08
C THR A 162 -16.52 -11.64 4.09
N LEU A 163 -16.44 -10.53 3.35
CA LEU A 163 -15.27 -9.66 3.36
C LEU A 163 -15.03 -9.05 4.75
N ARG A 164 -13.77 -8.98 5.18
CA ARG A 164 -13.37 -8.49 6.51
C ARG A 164 -12.09 -7.66 6.48
N THR A 165 -12.02 -6.75 5.53
CA THR A 165 -10.87 -5.90 5.20
C THR A 165 -10.17 -5.30 6.43
N THR A 166 -10.91 -4.76 7.40
CA THR A 166 -10.31 -4.09 8.57
C THR A 166 -9.70 -5.06 9.58
N SER A 167 -9.91 -6.37 9.41
CA SER A 167 -9.25 -7.43 10.19
C SER A 167 -7.99 -7.98 9.51
N ILE A 168 -7.58 -7.39 8.38
CA ILE A 168 -6.45 -7.85 7.57
C ILE A 168 -5.42 -6.70 7.50
N VAL A 169 -4.16 -7.01 7.82
CA VAL A 169 -3.03 -6.08 7.69
C VAL A 169 -2.40 -6.27 6.31
N PRO A 170 -2.56 -5.31 5.38
CA PRO A 170 -2.18 -5.51 3.98
C PRO A 170 -0.68 -5.39 3.74
N VAL A 171 -0.11 -6.31 2.98
CA VAL A 171 1.33 -6.29 2.66
C VAL A 171 1.72 -5.15 1.71
N ASP A 172 0.83 -4.79 0.78
CA ASP A 172 1.02 -3.66 -0.13
C ASP A 172 1.00 -2.32 0.61
N LEU A 173 0.02 -2.09 1.48
CA LEU A 173 -0.06 -0.87 2.28
C LEU A 173 1.21 -0.69 3.12
N ASN A 174 1.63 -1.72 3.85
CA ASN A 174 2.80 -1.61 4.73
C ASN A 174 4.11 -1.46 3.96
N SER A 175 4.19 -2.01 2.74
CA SER A 175 5.31 -1.73 1.83
C SER A 175 5.33 -0.26 1.38
N LEU A 176 4.17 0.31 1.04
CA LEU A 176 4.06 1.72 0.67
C LEU A 176 4.37 2.65 1.84
N MET A 177 3.91 2.30 3.05
CA MET A 177 4.27 3.03 4.29
C MET A 177 5.78 2.99 4.55
N PHE A 178 6.43 1.83 4.35
CA PHE A 178 7.89 1.75 4.44
C PHE A 178 8.57 2.68 3.43
N LYS A 179 8.07 2.69 2.19
CA LYS A 179 8.61 3.58 1.15
C LYS A 179 8.39 5.05 1.49
N MET A 180 7.25 5.41 2.06
CA MET A 180 6.95 6.76 2.55
C MET A 180 7.95 7.18 3.64
N GLU A 181 8.21 6.34 4.64
CA GLU A 181 9.20 6.62 5.70
C GLU A 181 10.61 6.80 5.13
N LYS A 182 11.02 5.96 4.17
CA LYS A 182 12.31 6.10 3.48
C LYS A 182 12.41 7.42 2.70
N ILE A 183 11.32 7.87 2.07
CA ILE A 183 11.29 9.14 1.33
C ILE A 183 11.26 10.32 2.29
N LEU A 184 10.53 10.24 3.40
CA LEU A 184 10.54 11.24 4.47
C LEU A 184 11.93 11.40 5.09
N SER A 185 12.64 10.29 5.33
CA SER A 185 14.03 10.29 5.77
C SER A 185 14.93 11.04 4.77
N ARG A 186 14.83 10.71 3.47
CA ARG A 186 15.57 11.38 2.40
C ARG A 186 15.25 12.88 2.31
N ALA A 187 13.97 13.24 2.33
CA ALA A 187 13.51 14.62 2.21
C ALA A 187 13.92 15.47 3.42
N SER A 188 13.83 14.92 4.64
CA SER A 188 14.30 15.58 5.87
C SER A 188 15.80 15.85 5.80
N LYS A 189 16.60 14.87 5.35
CA LYS A 189 18.04 15.05 5.14
C LYS A 189 18.34 16.13 4.11
N ALA A 190 17.61 16.14 2.99
CA ALA A 190 17.75 17.18 1.97
C ALA A 190 17.40 18.59 2.49
N ALA A 191 16.45 18.68 3.43
CA ALA A 191 16.07 19.92 4.12
C ALA A 191 17.06 20.34 5.23
N GLY A 192 18.07 19.54 5.55
CA GLY A 192 19.04 19.81 6.61
C GLY A 192 18.62 19.33 8.01
N ASP A 193 17.47 18.65 8.14
CA ASP A 193 16.98 18.09 9.40
C ASP A 193 17.45 16.64 9.58
N ASN A 194 18.67 16.49 10.11
CA ASN A 194 19.26 15.18 10.36
C ASN A 194 18.56 14.41 11.50
N ALA A 195 17.98 15.10 12.47
CA ALA A 195 17.28 14.45 13.58
C ALA A 195 16.03 13.73 13.08
N MET A 196 15.23 14.43 12.28
CA MET A 196 14.03 13.88 11.68
C MET A 196 14.32 12.83 10.62
N ALA A 197 15.40 13.01 9.84
CA ALA A 197 15.87 11.99 8.91
C ALA A 197 16.18 10.66 9.63
N ASN A 198 16.92 10.72 10.75
CA ASN A 198 17.24 9.55 11.55
C ASN A 198 15.99 8.92 12.18
N GLN A 199 15.05 9.74 12.67
CA GLN A 199 13.78 9.25 13.22
C GLN A 199 13.00 8.45 12.18
N TYR A 200 12.82 8.98 10.96
CA TYR A 200 12.13 8.25 9.89
C TYR A 200 12.88 7.00 9.42
N GLU A 201 14.21 7.01 9.47
CA GLU A 201 15.00 5.81 9.20
C GLU A 201 14.77 4.72 10.25
N THR A 202 14.70 5.08 11.54
CA THR A 202 14.34 4.14 12.61
C THR A 202 12.94 3.56 12.42
N LEU A 203 11.97 4.40 12.03
CA LEU A 203 10.60 3.97 11.74
C LEU A 203 10.56 3.00 10.54
N ALA A 204 11.24 3.34 9.44
CA ALA A 204 11.35 2.47 8.27
C ALA A 204 11.98 1.11 8.61
N ASN A 205 13.06 1.10 9.42
CA ASN A 205 13.71 -0.13 9.84
C ASN A 205 12.79 -1.00 10.74
N ALA A 206 12.02 -0.38 11.64
CA ALA A 206 11.03 -1.08 12.43
C ALA A 206 9.93 -1.70 11.54
N ARG A 207 9.45 -0.95 10.54
CA ARG A 207 8.43 -1.43 9.61
C ARG A 207 8.94 -2.55 8.71
N GLN A 208 10.17 -2.46 8.21
CA GLN A 208 10.79 -3.53 7.45
C GLN A 208 10.84 -4.83 8.27
N LYS A 209 11.24 -4.76 9.55
CA LYS A 209 11.19 -5.92 10.46
C LYS A 209 9.76 -6.46 10.62
N GLY A 210 8.77 -5.57 10.75
CA GLY A 210 7.35 -5.94 10.79
C GLY A 210 6.88 -6.66 9.54
N ILE A 211 7.23 -6.16 8.36
CA ILE A 211 6.94 -6.81 7.06
C ILE A 211 7.57 -8.19 7.00
N GLU A 212 8.85 -8.31 7.35
CA GLU A 212 9.55 -9.60 7.29
C GLU A 212 9.05 -10.61 8.34
N LYS A 213 8.50 -10.16 9.46
CA LYS A 213 7.99 -11.04 10.51
C LYS A 213 6.54 -11.46 10.27
N TYR A 214 5.67 -10.51 9.91
CA TYR A 214 4.22 -10.71 9.92
C TYR A 214 3.60 -10.79 8.54
N LEU A 215 4.32 -10.41 7.49
CA LEU A 215 3.79 -10.38 6.12
C LEU A 215 4.49 -11.36 5.18
N TRP A 216 5.26 -12.30 5.75
CA TRP A 216 5.91 -13.39 5.02
C TRP A 216 5.36 -14.73 5.46
N ASN A 217 4.84 -15.50 4.51
CA ASN A 217 4.37 -16.85 4.75
C ASN A 217 5.52 -17.83 4.46
N ASP A 218 6.19 -18.30 5.51
CA ASP A 218 7.36 -19.17 5.35
C ASP A 218 6.99 -20.55 4.80
N GLN A 219 5.82 -21.07 5.16
CA GLN A 219 5.30 -22.34 4.68
C GLN A 219 5.07 -22.32 3.16
N GLN A 220 4.52 -21.23 2.64
CA GLN A 220 4.21 -21.10 1.21
C GLN A 220 5.36 -20.49 0.40
N GLY A 221 6.27 -19.76 1.06
CA GLY A 221 7.41 -19.12 0.41
C GLY A 221 7.05 -17.84 -0.37
N TRP A 222 6.04 -17.09 0.08
CA TRP A 222 5.70 -15.79 -0.49
C TRP A 222 5.23 -14.78 0.57
N TYR A 223 5.30 -13.50 0.22
CA TYR A 223 4.66 -12.45 1.01
C TYR A 223 3.13 -12.56 0.93
N ALA A 224 2.46 -12.26 2.03
CA ALA A 224 1.00 -12.27 2.14
C ALA A 224 0.54 -11.33 3.25
N ASP A 225 -0.76 -11.07 3.33
CA ASP A 225 -1.33 -10.24 4.37
C ASP A 225 -1.35 -10.97 5.73
N TYR A 226 -1.39 -10.22 6.83
CA TYR A 226 -1.55 -10.78 8.17
C TYR A 226 -3.00 -10.73 8.63
N ASP A 227 -3.46 -11.78 9.29
CA ASP A 227 -4.84 -11.93 9.75
C ASP A 227 -4.95 -11.65 11.24
N LEU A 228 -5.66 -10.58 11.61
CA LEU A 228 -5.80 -10.15 13.01
C LEU A 228 -6.75 -11.04 13.82
N LYS A 229 -7.63 -11.80 13.17
CA LYS A 229 -8.53 -12.73 13.88
C LYS A 229 -7.79 -14.01 14.24
N SER A 230 -7.10 -14.61 13.27
CA SER A 230 -6.38 -15.88 13.48
C SER A 230 -4.95 -15.71 13.99
N HIS A 231 -4.43 -14.48 14.02
CA HIS A 231 -3.05 -14.14 14.40
C HIS A 231 -1.99 -14.86 13.57
N LYS A 232 -2.29 -15.07 12.27
CA LYS A 232 -1.43 -15.80 11.32
C LYS A 232 -1.25 -15.02 10.03
N VAL A 233 -0.13 -15.27 9.36
CA VAL A 233 0.04 -14.84 7.96
C VAL A 233 -0.94 -15.63 7.11
N ARG A 234 -1.68 -14.94 6.23
CA ARG A 234 -2.63 -15.58 5.31
C ARG A 234 -1.89 -16.43 4.28
N ASN A 235 -2.57 -17.45 3.76
CA ASN A 235 -1.97 -18.38 2.78
C ASN A 235 -2.08 -17.88 1.34
N GLN A 236 -3.08 -17.06 1.01
CA GLN A 236 -3.37 -16.70 -0.38
C GLN A 236 -2.26 -15.86 -1.01
N LEU A 237 -1.75 -16.32 -2.16
CA LEU A 237 -0.87 -15.52 -3.02
C LEU A 237 -1.69 -14.52 -3.84
N THR A 238 -1.35 -13.24 -3.75
CA THR A 238 -1.92 -12.18 -4.60
C THR A 238 -0.81 -11.33 -5.21
N ALA A 239 -1.13 -10.45 -6.18
CA ALA A 239 -0.10 -9.56 -6.74
C ALA A 239 0.46 -8.55 -5.71
N ALA A 240 -0.23 -8.35 -4.57
CA ALA A 240 0.28 -7.52 -3.49
C ALA A 240 1.60 -8.05 -2.90
N ALA A 241 1.85 -9.37 -3.02
CA ALA A 241 3.08 -10.01 -2.58
C ALA A 241 4.36 -9.48 -3.25
N LEU A 242 4.23 -8.74 -4.36
CA LEU A 242 5.35 -8.11 -5.06
C LEU A 242 5.72 -6.72 -4.52
N PHE A 243 4.87 -6.11 -3.69
CA PHE A 243 5.14 -4.76 -3.16
C PHE A 243 6.41 -4.67 -2.29
N PRO A 244 6.74 -5.65 -1.43
CA PRO A 244 8.00 -5.63 -0.69
C PRO A 244 9.23 -5.58 -1.58
N LEU A 245 9.18 -6.19 -2.77
CA LEU A 245 10.25 -6.10 -3.78
C LEU A 245 10.27 -4.72 -4.45
N TYR A 246 9.09 -4.23 -4.83
CA TYR A 246 8.93 -2.93 -5.48
C TYR A 246 9.54 -1.77 -4.67
N VAL A 247 9.40 -1.83 -3.34
CA VAL A 247 9.91 -0.80 -2.42
C VAL A 247 11.30 -1.10 -1.85
N ASN A 248 11.93 -2.20 -2.25
CA ASN A 248 13.22 -2.67 -1.72
C ASN A 248 13.22 -2.99 -0.20
N ALA A 249 12.07 -3.42 0.35
CA ALA A 249 11.98 -3.92 1.72
C ALA A 249 12.41 -5.39 1.84
N ALA A 250 12.19 -6.18 0.79
CA ALA A 250 12.41 -7.63 0.84
C ALA A 250 13.88 -8.05 0.94
N ALA A 251 14.16 -9.01 1.80
CA ALA A 251 15.41 -9.77 1.84
C ALA A 251 15.68 -10.48 0.50
N LYS A 252 16.95 -10.65 0.14
CA LYS A 252 17.36 -11.16 -1.19
C LYS A 252 16.90 -12.60 -1.46
N ASP A 253 16.94 -13.45 -0.45
CA ASP A 253 16.46 -14.84 -0.51
C ASP A 253 14.94 -14.89 -0.74
N ARG A 254 14.18 -14.03 -0.04
CA ARG A 254 12.73 -13.89 -0.23
C ARG A 254 12.38 -13.30 -1.59
N ALA A 255 13.16 -12.34 -2.08
CA ALA A 255 13.00 -11.82 -3.44
C ALA A 255 13.19 -12.91 -4.50
N SER A 256 14.16 -13.82 -4.30
CA SER A 256 14.37 -14.99 -5.17
C SER A 256 13.18 -15.96 -5.12
N LYS A 257 12.65 -16.25 -3.93
CA LYS A 257 11.43 -17.07 -3.77
C LYS A 257 10.21 -16.43 -4.47
N MET A 258 10.04 -15.11 -4.34
CA MET A 258 8.98 -14.38 -5.04
C MET A 258 9.11 -14.44 -6.57
N ALA A 259 10.33 -14.38 -7.10
CA ALA A 259 10.56 -14.57 -8.54
C ALA A 259 10.10 -15.95 -9.02
N THR A 260 10.34 -17.00 -8.22
CA THR A 260 9.85 -18.36 -8.49
C THR A 260 8.33 -18.43 -8.39
N ALA A 261 7.72 -17.92 -7.30
CA ALA A 261 6.26 -17.90 -7.12
C ALA A 261 5.53 -17.20 -8.27
N THR A 262 6.10 -16.11 -8.79
CA THR A 262 5.55 -15.35 -9.93
C THR A 262 5.65 -16.10 -11.25
N LYS A 263 6.69 -16.91 -11.46
CA LYS A 263 6.84 -17.74 -12.67
C LYS A 263 5.88 -18.93 -12.66
N ASN A 264 5.70 -19.55 -11.49
CA ASN A 264 4.89 -20.76 -11.33
C ASN A 264 3.38 -20.50 -11.41
N THR A 265 2.97 -19.24 -11.32
CA THR A 265 1.58 -18.82 -11.53
C THR A 265 1.34 -18.60 -13.03
N SER A 266 0.66 -19.58 -13.63
CA SER A 266 0.37 -19.61 -15.07
C SER A 266 -0.46 -18.40 -15.51
N ALA A 267 -0.42 -18.07 -16.80
CA ALA A 267 -1.27 -17.02 -17.36
C ALA A 267 -2.78 -17.31 -17.24
N ALA A 268 -3.17 -18.57 -17.00
CA ALA A 268 -4.56 -18.98 -16.80
C ALA A 268 -5.12 -18.51 -15.44
N THR A 269 -4.29 -18.49 -14.39
CA THR A 269 -4.65 -17.91 -13.08
C THR A 269 -4.72 -16.37 -13.11
N ARG A 270 -4.56 -15.70 -14.26
CA ARG A 270 -4.65 -14.22 -14.40
C ARG A 270 -6.02 -13.72 -14.85
N ARG A 271 -6.97 -14.60 -15.16
CA ARG A 271 -8.37 -14.25 -15.42
C ARG A 271 -9.22 -14.68 -14.21
N PRO A 272 -10.22 -13.89 -13.80
CA PRO A 272 -11.19 -14.36 -12.82
C PRO A 272 -12.07 -15.43 -13.48
N GLU A 273 -11.79 -16.71 -13.22
CA GLU A 273 -12.77 -17.80 -13.37
C GLU A 273 -13.42 -18.04 -12.00
N HIS A 274 -14.01 -17.01 -11.41
CA HIS A 274 -14.88 -17.14 -10.24
C HIS A 274 -16.13 -16.29 -10.49
N HIS A 275 -17.31 -16.89 -10.31
CA HIS A 275 -18.62 -16.41 -10.78
C HIS A 275 -19.19 -15.22 -9.99
N VAL A 276 -18.32 -14.40 -9.39
CA VAL A 276 -18.67 -13.11 -8.81
C VAL A 276 -17.82 -12.09 -9.54
N GLY A 277 -18.39 -11.02 -10.08
CA GLY A 277 -17.74 -10.05 -10.96
C GLY A 277 -16.57 -9.24 -10.33
N GLU A 278 -15.57 -9.91 -9.76
CA GLU A 278 -14.38 -9.34 -9.16
C GLU A 278 -13.45 -8.82 -10.26
N LYS A 279 -13.14 -7.51 -10.21
CA LYS A 279 -12.13 -6.89 -11.08
C LYS A 279 -10.70 -7.26 -10.66
N TRP A 280 -10.48 -7.70 -9.42
CA TRP A 280 -9.17 -7.85 -8.79
C TRP A 280 -8.97 -9.21 -8.09
N ALA A 281 -9.31 -10.32 -8.75
CA ALA A 281 -9.22 -11.64 -8.12
C ALA A 281 -7.80 -12.24 -8.14
N THR A 282 -6.96 -11.91 -9.12
CA THR A 282 -5.69 -12.61 -9.35
C THR A 282 -4.59 -11.76 -10.02
N MET A 283 -3.40 -12.33 -10.23
CA MET A 283 -2.18 -11.69 -10.76
C MET A 283 -2.30 -11.03 -12.16
N GLY A 284 -3.49 -10.95 -12.75
CA GLY A 284 -3.75 -10.32 -14.06
C GLY A 284 -3.36 -8.86 -14.16
N CYS A 285 -3.33 -8.10 -13.06
CA CYS A 285 -2.89 -6.71 -13.05
C CYS A 285 -1.36 -6.52 -12.85
N ALA A 286 -0.59 -7.60 -12.72
CA ALA A 286 0.85 -7.55 -12.42
C ALA A 286 1.74 -7.04 -13.57
N LYS A 287 1.19 -6.65 -14.74
CA LYS A 287 1.96 -6.09 -15.87
C LYS A 287 2.74 -4.83 -15.47
N ARG A 288 2.24 -4.04 -14.50
CA ARG A 288 2.92 -2.82 -14.02
C ARG A 288 3.92 -3.05 -12.89
N LEU A 289 3.73 -4.07 -12.04
CA LEU A 289 4.59 -4.32 -10.87
C LEU A 289 5.81 -5.19 -11.21
N GLY A 290 5.64 -6.25 -12.01
CA GLY A 290 6.74 -7.16 -12.38
C GLY A 290 7.83 -6.51 -13.23
N THR A 291 7.44 -5.60 -14.12
CA THR A 291 8.36 -4.87 -15.01
C THR A 291 9.24 -3.88 -14.24
N VAL A 292 8.75 -3.34 -13.11
CA VAL A 292 9.50 -2.40 -12.26
C VAL A 292 10.44 -3.12 -11.31
N ALA A 293 10.00 -4.22 -10.68
CA ALA A 293 10.82 -5.01 -9.75
C ALA A 293 12.03 -5.67 -10.45
N VAL A 294 11.82 -6.30 -11.62
CA VAL A 294 12.91 -6.96 -12.37
C VAL A 294 13.75 -5.96 -13.18
N GLY A 295 13.15 -4.84 -13.62
CA GLY A 295 13.82 -3.83 -14.44
C GLY A 295 14.76 -2.89 -13.67
N ARG A 296 14.55 -2.66 -12.37
CA ARG A 296 15.46 -1.87 -11.51
C ARG A 296 16.74 -2.63 -11.18
N ASP A 297 16.64 -3.92 -10.90
CA ASP A 297 17.80 -4.76 -10.55
C ASP A 297 18.79 -4.86 -11.74
N ARG A 298 18.28 -5.03 -12.97
CA ARG A 298 19.12 -5.04 -14.19
C ARG A 298 19.79 -3.69 -14.49
N ARG A 299 19.18 -2.55 -14.13
CA ARG A 299 19.77 -1.21 -14.36
C ARG A 299 20.85 -0.87 -13.34
N ILE A 300 20.69 -1.28 -12.09
CA ILE A 300 21.70 -1.07 -11.04
C ILE A 300 22.95 -1.93 -11.30
N THR A 301 22.79 -3.16 -11.78
CA THR A 301 23.92 -4.03 -12.12
C THR A 301 24.70 -3.53 -13.35
N LYS A 302 24.02 -2.98 -14.36
CA LYS A 302 24.69 -2.37 -15.54
C LYS A 302 25.42 -1.06 -15.21
N LEU A 303 24.89 -0.24 -14.29
CA LEU A 303 25.55 0.99 -13.85
C LEU A 303 26.80 0.73 -12.99
N ARG A 304 26.84 -0.38 -12.23
CA ARG A 304 28.04 -0.82 -11.51
C ARG A 304 29.10 -1.44 -12.42
N ALA A 305 28.70 -2.22 -13.43
CA ALA A 305 29.63 -2.79 -14.41
C ALA A 305 30.33 -1.70 -15.25
N LYS A 306 29.63 -0.62 -15.61
CA LYS A 306 30.23 0.52 -16.34
C LYS A 306 31.16 1.41 -15.52
N ARG A 307 31.08 1.39 -14.18
CA ARG A 307 31.99 2.18 -13.32
C ARG A 307 33.25 1.41 -12.89
N GLY A 308 33.34 0.12 -13.20
CA GLY A 308 34.52 -0.71 -12.91
C GLY A 308 35.45 -0.94 -14.10
N SER A 309 35.15 -0.38 -15.28
CA SER A 309 35.91 -0.60 -16.52
C SER A 309 36.70 0.62 -17.02
N ASP A 310 36.56 1.79 -16.38
CA ASP A 310 37.21 3.04 -16.82
C ASP A 310 38.38 3.44 -15.88
N GLY A 311 39.07 2.45 -15.33
CA GLY A 311 40.17 2.65 -14.40
C GLY A 311 41.25 1.59 -14.52
N HIS A 312 41.83 1.46 -15.72
CA HIS A 312 43.18 0.93 -15.96
C HIS A 312 43.74 1.52 -17.26
#